data_AF-A0A1Y5FW83-F1
#
_entry.id   AF-A0A1Y5FW83-F1
#
_cell.length_a   1.000
_cell.length_b   1.000
_cell.length_c   1.000
_cell.angle_alpha   90.00
_cell.angle_beta   90.00
_cell.angle_gamma   90.00
#
_symmetry.space_group_name_H-M   'P 1'
#
loop_
_entity.id
_entity.type
_entity.pdbx_description
1 polymer ?
#
loop_
_entity_poly.entity_id
_entity_poly.type
_entity_poly.pdbx_seq_one_letter_code
_entity_poly.pdbx_strand_id
1 'polypeptide(L)'
;MTKISNRLYTASAVRELDRRAIEDEGIPGIVLMKRAGREAFEALLARWPEPEKITVFCGGGNNGGDGYIMAGLAQQQLIPVEIIQLADEQKLSGDAKRAWAFANDAGVMMQSWQNYASSGAELARGVVVDALLGTGISGEVRADYRAAIAHINQSGLPVLAADIPSGLCSDTGAVLGIAVEAAMTVTFIGVKVGLLTGRGPALVGELQYRDLDVPAIVYEDSADDSVGNPMAPAAQRLELESLLTTFPQRERDAHKGRFGHVLVIGGDKGYGGAVAMAAEAALRVGAGLVSVATRPEHVPALLARRPELMVKGVASGQELEPHLEGPTLIVIGPGLGRSPWSEQMLQQAIATGLPMVVDADALNIISEGRVGANADASNWVLTPHPGEAARLLGCSNADIQADRLVACRGIAEKYSATVLLKGAGTLITSITGSPINAAGSDDKQPLWLCPYGNPGMASGGMGDVLAGVIGGLLAQGLDAATATCLGACLHSVAADRAAVENGEKGLLASDLFAPLRHLVNGQ
;
A
#
# COMPACT_ATOMS: atom_id res chain seq x y z
N MET A 1 -14.95 -13.96 -2.38
CA MET A 1 -13.78 -13.24 -1.80
C MET A 1 -14.24 -12.57 -0.53
N THR A 2 -13.59 -12.87 0.59
CA THR A 2 -13.89 -12.23 1.87
C THR A 2 -13.51 -10.75 1.78
N LYS A 3 -14.42 -9.84 2.15
CA LYS A 3 -14.15 -8.41 2.06
C LYS A 3 -13.06 -8.05 3.07
N ILE A 4 -11.87 -7.66 2.59
CA ILE A 4 -10.78 -7.19 3.43
C ILE A 4 -11.23 -5.90 4.14
N SER A 5 -10.96 -5.78 5.44
CA SER A 5 -11.31 -4.60 6.23
C SER A 5 -10.75 -3.30 5.61
N ASN A 6 -11.49 -2.20 5.76
CA ASN A 6 -11.05 -0.87 5.37
C ASN A 6 -10.18 -0.21 6.44
N ARG A 7 -10.16 -0.75 7.67
CA ARG A 7 -9.31 -0.29 8.77
C ARG A 7 -8.09 -1.20 8.86
N LEU A 8 -6.90 -0.61 8.71
CA LEU A 8 -5.63 -1.31 8.85
C LEU A 8 -5.01 -0.95 10.20
N TYR A 9 -4.50 -1.94 10.91
CA TYR A 9 -4.09 -1.82 12.29
C TYR A 9 -2.58 -2.05 12.46
N THR A 10 -2.03 -1.51 13.54
CA THR A 10 -0.72 -1.95 14.07
C THR A 10 -0.89 -3.26 14.87
N ALA A 11 0.21 -3.94 15.13
CA ALA A 11 0.29 -5.08 16.05
C ALA A 11 -0.25 -4.73 17.44
N SER A 12 0.07 -3.53 17.96
CA SER A 12 -0.44 -3.09 19.26
C SER A 12 -1.96 -2.91 19.25
N ALA A 13 -2.52 -2.34 18.18
CA ALA A 13 -3.97 -2.17 18.04
C ALA A 13 -4.69 -3.51 17.91
N VAL A 14 -4.15 -4.48 17.15
CA VAL A 14 -4.74 -5.82 17.07
C VAL A 14 -4.72 -6.54 18.42
N ARG A 15 -3.63 -6.42 19.20
CA ARG A 15 -3.57 -6.99 20.56
C ARG A 15 -4.60 -6.36 21.50
N GLU A 16 -4.91 -5.07 21.31
CA GLU A 16 -5.98 -4.42 22.07
C GLU A 16 -7.37 -4.92 21.64
N LEU A 17 -7.60 -5.13 20.33
CA LEU A 17 -8.83 -5.77 19.84
C LEU A 17 -9.01 -7.18 20.44
N ASP A 18 -7.94 -7.98 20.48
CA ASP A 18 -7.90 -9.28 21.16
C ASP A 18 -8.27 -9.14 22.65
N ARG A 19 -7.64 -8.19 23.37
CA ARG A 19 -7.91 -7.95 24.79
C ARG A 19 -9.38 -7.61 25.02
N ARG A 20 -9.95 -6.69 24.25
CA ARG A 20 -11.37 -6.30 24.34
C ARG A 20 -12.31 -7.48 24.10
N ALA A 21 -12.04 -8.28 23.08
CA ALA A 21 -12.83 -9.48 22.81
C ALA A 21 -12.80 -10.47 24.00
N ILE A 22 -11.66 -10.58 24.68
CA ILE A 22 -11.48 -11.51 25.79
C ILE A 22 -12.02 -10.97 27.12
N GLU A 23 -11.63 -9.77 27.49
CA GLU A 23 -11.86 -9.18 28.81
C GLU A 23 -13.20 -8.45 28.87
N ASP A 24 -13.56 -7.71 27.82
CA ASP A 24 -14.73 -6.84 27.83
C ASP A 24 -15.97 -7.59 27.31
N GLU A 25 -15.82 -8.37 26.23
CA GLU A 25 -16.90 -9.21 25.65
C GLU A 25 -16.93 -10.64 26.22
N GLY A 26 -15.96 -11.00 27.08
CA GLY A 26 -15.94 -12.28 27.79
C GLY A 26 -15.70 -13.51 26.92
N ILE A 27 -15.13 -13.37 25.72
CA ILE A 27 -14.83 -14.49 24.81
C ILE A 27 -13.51 -15.15 25.26
N PRO A 28 -13.48 -16.39 25.76
CA PRO A 28 -12.22 -16.98 26.22
C PRO A 28 -11.17 -17.05 25.10
N GLY A 29 -9.91 -16.69 25.38
CA GLY A 29 -8.85 -16.65 24.36
C GLY A 29 -8.67 -17.97 23.58
N ILE A 30 -8.79 -19.11 24.25
CA ILE A 30 -8.78 -20.44 23.59
C ILE A 30 -9.94 -20.62 22.58
N VAL A 31 -11.07 -19.94 22.75
CA VAL A 31 -12.17 -19.96 21.77
C VAL A 31 -11.76 -19.18 20.52
N LEU A 32 -11.16 -17.99 20.66
CA LEU A 32 -10.63 -17.22 19.53
C LEU A 32 -9.55 -18.02 18.78
N MET A 33 -8.59 -18.62 19.49
CA MET A 33 -7.56 -19.48 18.90
C MET A 33 -8.14 -20.69 18.16
N LYS A 34 -9.18 -21.33 18.70
CA LYS A 34 -9.87 -22.43 18.00
C LYS A 34 -10.58 -21.96 16.73
N ARG A 35 -11.17 -20.76 16.74
CA ARG A 35 -11.77 -20.15 15.54
C ARG A 35 -10.68 -19.85 14.51
N ALA A 36 -9.59 -19.18 14.92
CA ALA A 36 -8.46 -18.85 14.04
C ALA A 36 -7.87 -20.08 13.35
N GLY A 37 -7.50 -21.10 14.14
CA GLY A 37 -6.97 -22.36 13.59
C GLY A 37 -7.96 -23.07 12.67
N ARG A 38 -9.26 -23.08 12.99
CA ARG A 38 -10.29 -23.66 12.11
C ARG A 38 -10.40 -22.88 10.79
N GLU A 39 -10.55 -21.56 10.85
CA GLU A 39 -10.68 -20.71 9.67
C GLU A 39 -9.46 -20.80 8.74
N ALA A 40 -8.24 -20.85 9.31
CA ALA A 40 -7.02 -21.05 8.54
C ALA A 40 -6.95 -22.45 7.91
N PHE A 41 -7.38 -23.48 8.62
CA PHE A 41 -7.45 -24.84 8.08
C PHE A 41 -8.49 -24.97 6.96
N GLU A 42 -9.66 -24.34 7.10
CA GLU A 42 -10.67 -24.30 6.05
C GLU A 42 -10.19 -23.52 4.81
N ALA A 43 -9.49 -22.40 5.00
CA ALA A 43 -8.86 -21.67 3.91
C ALA A 43 -7.77 -22.49 3.21
N LEU A 44 -6.96 -23.25 3.97
CA LEU A 44 -5.98 -24.19 3.43
C LEU A 44 -6.65 -25.20 2.49
N LEU A 45 -7.70 -25.87 2.95
CA LEU A 45 -8.42 -26.87 2.16
C LEU A 45 -9.17 -26.23 0.98
N ALA A 46 -9.68 -25.01 1.11
CA ALA A 46 -10.29 -24.30 -0.01
C ALA A 46 -9.27 -24.04 -1.14
N ARG A 47 -8.01 -23.78 -0.80
CA ARG A 47 -6.94 -23.52 -1.78
C ARG A 47 -6.28 -24.80 -2.30
N TRP A 48 -6.09 -25.78 -1.42
CA TRP A 48 -5.49 -27.08 -1.69
C TRP A 48 -6.42 -28.18 -1.13
N PRO A 49 -7.44 -28.63 -1.89
CA PRO A 49 -8.50 -29.51 -1.38
C PRO A 49 -8.07 -30.90 -0.89
N GLU A 50 -6.99 -31.44 -1.46
CA GLU A 50 -6.48 -32.77 -1.14
C GLU A 50 -4.96 -32.69 -0.88
N PRO A 51 -4.52 -32.05 0.22
CA PRO A 51 -3.10 -31.93 0.50
C PRO A 51 -2.53 -33.31 0.83
N GLU A 52 -1.48 -33.72 0.13
CA GLU A 52 -0.84 -35.03 0.34
C GLU A 52 -0.30 -35.18 1.77
N LYS A 53 0.21 -34.09 2.33
CA LYS A 53 0.69 -33.97 3.71
C LYS A 53 0.61 -32.50 4.13
N ILE A 54 0.39 -32.26 5.40
CA ILE A 54 0.53 -30.94 6.02
C ILE A 54 1.70 -30.99 7.01
N THR A 55 2.69 -30.11 6.83
CA THR A 55 3.77 -29.94 7.80
C THR A 55 3.63 -28.57 8.46
N VAL A 56 3.36 -28.55 9.76
CA VAL A 56 3.09 -27.32 10.51
C VAL A 56 4.31 -26.93 11.33
N PHE A 57 4.86 -25.73 11.09
CA PHE A 57 5.94 -25.17 11.89
C PHE A 57 5.36 -24.29 12.99
N CYS A 58 5.45 -24.72 14.25
CA CYS A 58 4.86 -24.03 15.39
C CYS A 58 5.91 -23.32 16.25
N GLY A 59 5.66 -22.03 16.51
CA GLY A 59 6.36 -21.27 17.54
C GLY A 59 5.81 -21.49 18.96
N GLY A 60 6.32 -20.72 19.92
CA GLY A 60 5.90 -20.83 21.33
C GLY A 60 4.76 -19.90 21.77
N GLY A 61 4.29 -18.99 20.90
CA GLY A 61 3.25 -18.02 21.20
C GLY A 61 1.87 -18.42 20.67
N ASN A 62 0.93 -17.48 20.69
CA ASN A 62 -0.45 -17.70 20.22
C ASN A 62 -0.52 -18.15 18.76
N ASN A 63 0.33 -17.61 17.87
CA ASN A 63 0.40 -18.04 16.47
C ASN A 63 0.73 -19.54 16.35
N GLY A 64 1.64 -20.04 17.18
CA GLY A 64 1.93 -21.47 17.26
C GLY A 64 0.73 -22.27 17.77
N GLY A 65 -0.05 -21.70 18.70
CA GLY A 65 -1.35 -22.19 19.13
C GLY A 65 -2.32 -22.44 17.97
N ASP A 66 -2.46 -21.48 17.05
CA ASP A 66 -3.30 -21.63 15.87
C ASP A 66 -2.83 -22.80 14.99
N GLY A 67 -1.51 -22.92 14.81
CA GLY A 67 -0.89 -24.06 14.11
C GLY A 67 -1.18 -25.41 14.76
N TYR A 68 -1.15 -25.51 16.10
CA TYR A 68 -1.53 -26.73 16.82
C TYR A 68 -3.00 -27.08 16.60
N ILE A 69 -3.92 -26.09 16.61
CA ILE A 69 -5.33 -26.33 16.30
C ILE A 69 -5.48 -26.86 14.87
N MET A 70 -4.84 -26.22 13.88
CA MET A 70 -4.88 -26.68 12.48
C MET A 70 -4.41 -28.13 12.34
N ALA A 71 -3.30 -28.48 12.99
CA ALA A 71 -2.74 -29.83 12.91
C ALA A 71 -3.68 -30.89 13.55
N GLY A 72 -4.27 -30.57 14.70
CA GLY A 72 -5.25 -31.47 15.34
C GLY A 72 -6.50 -31.67 14.48
N LEU A 73 -6.99 -30.62 13.81
CA LEU A 73 -8.13 -30.72 12.88
C LEU A 73 -7.79 -31.56 11.64
N ALA A 74 -6.60 -31.38 11.07
CA ALA A 74 -6.12 -32.19 9.96
C ALA A 74 -6.07 -33.69 10.33
N GLN A 75 -5.54 -34.00 11.51
CA GLN A 75 -5.46 -35.37 12.02
C GLN A 75 -6.86 -35.99 12.25
N GLN A 76 -7.82 -35.20 12.74
CA GLN A 76 -9.21 -35.66 12.90
C GLN A 76 -9.89 -35.97 11.56
N GLN A 77 -9.46 -35.32 10.48
CA GLN A 77 -9.91 -35.61 9.11
C GLN A 77 -9.05 -36.68 8.40
N LEU A 78 -8.14 -37.34 9.13
CA LEU A 78 -7.22 -38.35 8.61
C LEU A 78 -6.30 -37.83 7.48
N ILE A 79 -6.06 -36.52 7.43
CA ILE A 79 -5.07 -35.92 6.53
C ILE A 79 -3.69 -36.13 7.14
N PRO A 80 -2.70 -36.67 6.40
CA PRO A 80 -1.36 -36.85 6.93
C PRO A 80 -0.77 -35.54 7.42
N VAL A 81 -0.42 -35.47 8.71
CA VAL A 81 0.07 -34.23 9.33
C VAL A 81 1.18 -34.48 10.34
N GLU A 82 2.14 -33.56 10.40
CA GLU A 82 3.15 -33.51 11.45
C GLU A 82 3.37 -32.07 11.92
N ILE A 83 3.88 -31.92 13.14
CA ILE A 83 4.30 -30.63 13.69
C ILE A 83 5.81 -30.61 13.95
N ILE A 84 6.45 -29.54 13.50
CA ILE A 84 7.83 -29.19 13.83
C ILE A 84 7.82 -28.03 14.84
N GLN A 85 8.28 -28.31 16.06
CA GLN A 85 8.20 -27.36 17.19
C GLN A 85 9.52 -26.59 17.35
N LEU A 86 9.44 -25.25 17.32
CA LEU A 86 10.60 -24.37 17.59
C LEU A 86 10.64 -23.88 19.04
N ALA A 87 9.61 -24.16 19.82
CA ALA A 87 9.57 -23.93 21.25
C ALA A 87 9.44 -25.25 21.99
N ASP A 88 10.09 -25.32 23.14
CA ASP A 88 9.99 -26.43 24.08
C ASP A 88 8.55 -26.51 24.64
N GLU A 89 7.92 -27.68 24.53
CA GLU A 89 6.56 -27.94 25.02
C GLU A 89 6.39 -27.62 26.50
N GLN A 90 7.45 -27.78 27.30
CA GLN A 90 7.42 -27.50 28.74
C GLN A 90 7.32 -26.00 29.02
N LYS A 91 7.70 -25.15 28.06
CA LYS A 91 7.66 -23.69 28.15
C LYS A 91 6.37 -23.10 27.59
N LEU A 92 5.52 -23.92 26.94
CA LEU A 92 4.20 -23.47 26.51
C LEU A 92 3.33 -23.19 27.74
N SER A 93 2.54 -22.12 27.67
CA SER A 93 1.60 -21.73 28.71
C SER A 93 0.30 -21.21 28.10
N GLY A 94 -0.70 -20.96 28.94
CA GLY A 94 -1.98 -20.38 28.52
C GLY A 94 -2.69 -21.17 27.42
N ASP A 95 -3.17 -20.46 26.41
CA ASP A 95 -3.96 -21.04 25.32
C ASP A 95 -3.11 -21.87 24.35
N ALA A 96 -1.86 -21.47 24.08
CA ALA A 96 -0.94 -22.24 23.26
C ALA A 96 -0.68 -23.65 23.82
N LYS A 97 -0.57 -23.79 25.15
CA LYS A 97 -0.45 -25.11 25.81
C LYS A 97 -1.72 -25.96 25.65
N ARG A 98 -2.90 -25.32 25.73
CA ARG A 98 -4.18 -26.01 25.53
C ARG A 98 -4.35 -26.48 24.09
N ALA A 99 -3.91 -25.69 23.12
CA ALA A 99 -3.90 -26.08 21.71
C ALA A 99 -2.90 -27.21 21.41
N TRP A 100 -1.70 -27.15 22.00
CA TRP A 100 -0.74 -28.25 21.94
C TRP A 100 -1.34 -29.56 22.46
N ALA A 101 -1.99 -29.53 23.63
CA ALA A 101 -2.63 -30.71 24.22
C ALA A 101 -3.71 -31.29 23.30
N PHE A 102 -4.51 -30.43 22.66
CA PHE A 102 -5.50 -30.86 21.66
C PHE A 102 -4.87 -31.62 20.49
N ALA A 103 -3.76 -31.12 19.93
CA ALA A 103 -3.06 -31.78 18.84
C ALA A 103 -2.43 -33.11 19.29
N ASN A 104 -1.89 -33.16 20.51
CA ASN A 104 -1.31 -34.37 21.10
C ASN A 104 -2.39 -35.45 21.32
N ASP A 105 -3.53 -35.07 21.89
CA ASP A 105 -4.65 -35.98 22.14
C ASP A 105 -5.28 -36.50 20.83
N ALA A 106 -5.23 -35.71 19.76
CA ALA A 106 -5.61 -36.16 18.42
C ALA A 106 -4.62 -37.16 17.79
N GLY A 107 -3.42 -37.33 18.38
CA GLY A 107 -2.38 -38.24 17.90
C GLY A 107 -1.50 -37.68 16.79
N VAL A 108 -1.36 -36.34 16.70
CA VAL A 108 -0.46 -35.71 15.72
C VAL A 108 0.99 -36.06 16.06
N MET A 109 1.78 -36.45 15.05
CA MET A 109 3.22 -36.64 15.22
C MET A 109 3.90 -35.28 15.43
N MET A 110 4.64 -35.14 16.54
CA MET A 110 5.38 -33.91 16.85
C MET A 110 6.85 -34.20 17.08
N GLN A 111 7.72 -33.31 16.60
CA GLN A 111 9.16 -33.36 16.85
C GLN A 111 9.74 -31.95 17.00
N SER A 112 10.83 -31.83 17.75
CA SER A 112 11.55 -30.55 17.88
C SER A 112 12.27 -30.20 16.58
N TRP A 113 12.44 -28.89 16.34
CA TRP A 113 13.22 -28.36 15.23
C TRP A 113 14.65 -28.93 15.20
N GLN A 114 15.29 -29.07 16.36
CA GLN A 114 16.66 -29.58 16.44
C GLN A 114 16.75 -31.05 15.98
N ASN A 115 15.75 -31.88 16.33
CA ASN A 115 15.69 -33.27 15.87
C ASN A 115 15.39 -33.34 14.37
N TYR A 116 14.43 -32.55 13.90
CA TYR A 116 14.07 -32.49 12.49
C TYR A 116 15.24 -32.04 11.62
N ALA A 117 15.88 -30.93 11.96
CA ALA A 117 17.03 -30.39 11.23
C ALA A 117 18.23 -31.34 11.23
N SER A 118 18.46 -32.08 12.33
CA SER A 118 19.57 -33.04 12.42
C SER A 118 19.32 -34.34 11.64
N SER A 119 18.05 -34.68 11.38
CA SER A 119 17.69 -35.90 10.65
C SER A 119 17.99 -35.84 9.15
N GLY A 120 18.23 -34.64 8.60
CA GLY A 120 18.35 -34.42 7.16
C GLY A 120 17.03 -34.59 6.40
N ALA A 121 15.89 -34.55 7.11
CA ALA A 121 14.58 -34.59 6.49
C ALA A 121 14.35 -33.37 5.58
N GLU A 122 13.71 -33.61 4.44
CA GLU A 122 13.34 -32.58 3.48
C GLU A 122 11.82 -32.43 3.39
N LEU A 123 11.37 -31.20 3.19
CA LEU A 123 9.99 -30.87 2.82
C LEU A 123 9.77 -31.24 1.35
N ALA A 124 9.47 -32.52 1.08
CA ALA A 124 9.40 -33.04 -0.29
C ALA A 124 8.03 -32.94 -0.97
N ARG A 125 6.94 -32.86 -0.19
CA ARG A 125 5.56 -32.91 -0.72
C ARG A 125 4.54 -32.33 0.24
N GLY A 126 3.40 -31.91 -0.28
CA GLY A 126 2.28 -31.39 0.50
C GLY A 126 2.28 -29.87 0.64
N VAL A 127 1.73 -29.39 1.75
CA VAL A 127 1.58 -27.96 2.08
C VAL A 127 2.27 -27.67 3.40
N VAL A 128 2.99 -26.56 3.47
CA VAL A 128 3.63 -26.09 4.69
C VAL A 128 2.75 -25.05 5.37
N VAL A 129 2.60 -25.14 6.69
CA VAL A 129 1.95 -24.10 7.48
C VAL A 129 3.00 -23.38 8.32
N ASP A 130 3.13 -22.08 8.09
CA ASP A 130 3.90 -21.17 8.91
C ASP A 130 3.04 -20.64 10.06
N ALA A 131 3.28 -21.18 11.26
CA ALA A 131 2.72 -20.76 12.53
C ALA A 131 3.85 -20.39 13.52
N LEU A 132 4.97 -19.86 13.00
CA LEU A 132 6.17 -19.62 13.80
C LEU A 132 6.08 -18.34 14.65
N LEU A 133 5.85 -17.19 14.01
CA LEU A 133 5.92 -15.86 14.63
C LEU A 133 4.74 -15.02 14.13
N GLY A 134 3.90 -14.55 15.05
CA GLY A 134 2.80 -13.62 14.74
C GLY A 134 3.19 -12.15 14.93
N THR A 135 2.22 -11.33 15.34
CA THR A 135 2.40 -9.89 15.65
C THR A 135 3.39 -9.59 16.79
N GLY A 136 3.87 -10.61 17.50
CA GLY A 136 4.76 -10.55 18.67
C GLY A 136 6.22 -10.16 18.39
N ILE A 137 6.65 -10.20 17.13
CA ILE A 137 8.07 -10.04 16.80
C ILE A 137 8.57 -8.61 17.01
N SER A 138 9.75 -8.49 17.63
CA SER A 138 10.50 -7.24 17.72
C SER A 138 11.97 -7.51 17.39
N GLY A 139 12.56 -6.63 16.57
CA GLY A 139 13.93 -6.80 16.09
C GLY A 139 14.11 -7.96 15.10
N GLU A 140 15.36 -8.34 14.84
CA GLU A 140 15.68 -9.39 13.87
C GLU A 140 15.24 -10.80 14.33
N VAL A 141 14.89 -11.63 13.35
CA VAL A 141 14.56 -13.05 13.57
C VAL A 141 15.76 -13.80 14.17
N ARG A 142 15.51 -14.49 15.29
CA ARG A 142 16.48 -15.33 16.02
C ARG A 142 16.98 -16.51 15.16
N ALA A 143 18.19 -17.00 15.45
CA ALA A 143 18.89 -17.99 14.63
C ALA A 143 18.06 -19.24 14.26
N ASP A 144 17.45 -19.93 15.24
CA ASP A 144 16.65 -21.15 14.97
C ASP A 144 15.43 -20.86 14.08
N TYR A 145 14.74 -19.74 14.33
CA TYR A 145 13.61 -19.31 13.50
C TYR A 145 14.07 -18.93 12.09
N ARG A 146 15.20 -18.23 11.98
CA ARG A 146 15.80 -17.87 10.68
C ARG A 146 16.14 -19.12 9.87
N ALA A 147 16.70 -20.16 10.51
CA ALA A 147 17.01 -21.42 9.86
C ALA A 147 15.75 -22.17 9.40
N ALA A 148 14.70 -22.19 10.23
CA ALA A 148 13.42 -22.80 9.84
C ALA A 148 12.75 -22.04 8.69
N ILE A 149 12.71 -20.70 8.73
CA ILE A 149 12.16 -19.89 7.63
C ILE A 149 12.93 -20.14 6.34
N ALA A 150 14.27 -20.20 6.40
CA ALA A 150 15.08 -20.51 5.23
C ALA A 150 14.75 -21.90 4.68
N HIS A 151 14.55 -22.89 5.55
CA HIS A 151 14.15 -24.24 5.16
C HIS A 151 12.76 -24.27 4.51
N ILE A 152 11.78 -23.53 5.05
CA ILE A 152 10.44 -23.37 4.47
C ILE A 152 10.55 -22.78 3.06
N ASN A 153 11.24 -21.66 2.89
CA ASN A 153 11.35 -20.98 1.59
C ASN A 153 12.12 -21.81 0.55
N GLN A 154 13.08 -22.63 0.97
CA GLN A 154 13.86 -23.50 0.07
C GLN A 154 13.10 -24.76 -0.37
N SER A 155 11.99 -25.11 0.28
CA SER A 155 11.23 -26.33 -0.02
C SER A 155 10.59 -26.32 -1.41
N GLY A 156 10.29 -25.13 -1.96
CA GLY A 156 9.49 -24.99 -3.18
C GLY A 156 8.02 -25.44 -3.04
N LEU A 157 7.58 -25.79 -1.84
CA LEU A 157 6.20 -26.17 -1.56
C LEU A 157 5.31 -24.95 -1.36
N PRO A 158 3.99 -25.06 -1.62
CA PRO A 158 3.05 -24.03 -1.21
C PRO A 158 3.06 -23.84 0.31
N VAL A 159 3.09 -22.58 0.75
CA VAL A 159 3.08 -22.20 2.17
C VAL A 159 1.82 -21.40 2.50
N LEU A 160 1.13 -21.78 3.58
CA LEU A 160 0.13 -20.95 4.24
C LEU A 160 0.74 -20.29 5.48
N ALA A 161 0.69 -18.97 5.56
CA ALA A 161 1.04 -18.24 6.77
C ALA A 161 -0.21 -18.00 7.63
N ALA A 162 -0.14 -18.46 8.89
CA ALA A 162 -1.11 -18.12 9.90
C ALA A 162 -0.80 -16.71 10.42
N ASP A 163 -1.80 -15.83 10.33
CA ASP A 163 -1.83 -14.46 10.81
C ASP A 163 -0.95 -13.44 10.05
N ILE A 164 0.33 -13.75 9.88
CA ILE A 164 1.33 -12.96 9.15
C ILE A 164 2.51 -13.87 8.75
N PRO A 165 3.12 -13.70 7.56
CA PRO A 165 4.36 -14.41 7.23
C PRO A 165 5.44 -14.13 8.27
N SER A 166 5.95 -15.18 8.91
CA SER A 166 6.92 -15.08 9.99
C SER A 166 8.17 -14.36 9.52
N GLY A 167 8.59 -13.35 10.28
CA GLY A 167 9.72 -12.47 9.94
C GLY A 167 9.35 -11.20 9.17
N LEU A 168 8.07 -11.02 8.82
CA LEU A 168 7.54 -9.74 8.34
C LEU A 168 7.10 -8.86 9.52
N CYS A 169 7.50 -7.59 9.52
CA CYS A 169 7.01 -6.61 10.48
C CYS A 169 5.53 -6.27 10.21
N SER A 170 4.66 -6.51 11.20
CA SER A 170 3.22 -6.20 11.11
C SER A 170 2.92 -4.71 10.89
N ASP A 171 3.77 -3.82 11.39
CA ASP A 171 3.49 -2.38 11.43
C ASP A 171 4.02 -1.64 10.19
N THR A 172 5.06 -2.18 9.54
CA THR A 172 5.77 -1.48 8.47
C THR A 172 5.89 -2.29 7.18
N GLY A 173 5.69 -3.61 7.23
CA GLY A 173 5.93 -4.50 6.11
C GLY A 173 7.42 -4.69 5.79
N ALA A 174 8.33 -4.27 6.68
CA ALA A 174 9.76 -4.53 6.55
C ALA A 174 10.10 -5.99 6.89
N VAL A 175 11.11 -6.54 6.22
CA VAL A 175 11.64 -7.89 6.51
C VAL A 175 12.65 -7.79 7.66
N LEU A 176 12.41 -8.53 8.74
CA LEU A 176 13.23 -8.54 9.96
C LEU A 176 14.38 -9.55 9.85
N GLY A 177 15.19 -9.41 8.80
CA GLY A 177 16.33 -10.27 8.48
C GLY A 177 16.03 -11.41 7.51
N ILE A 178 14.93 -12.14 7.69
CA ILE A 178 14.35 -13.09 6.71
C ILE A 178 12.84 -13.16 6.97
N ALA A 179 12.04 -13.43 5.95
CA ALA A 179 10.60 -13.65 6.10
C ALA A 179 10.13 -14.84 5.26
N VAL A 180 9.05 -15.49 5.69
CA VAL A 180 8.38 -16.55 4.92
C VAL A 180 7.79 -15.97 3.64
N GLU A 181 7.96 -16.69 2.52
CA GLU A 181 7.30 -16.42 1.25
C GLU A 181 6.04 -17.28 1.15
N ALA A 182 4.88 -16.71 1.47
CA ALA A 182 3.62 -17.43 1.51
C ALA A 182 2.92 -17.45 0.15
N ALA A 183 2.28 -18.57 -0.17
CA ALA A 183 1.32 -18.66 -1.26
C ALA A 183 -0.07 -18.13 -0.84
N MET A 184 -0.37 -18.18 0.46
CA MET A 184 -1.58 -17.64 1.07
C MET A 184 -1.30 -17.21 2.51
N THR A 185 -1.93 -16.12 2.96
CA THR A 185 -1.94 -15.68 4.36
C THR A 185 -3.36 -15.53 4.85
N VAL A 186 -3.67 -16.06 6.03
CA VAL A 186 -4.97 -15.86 6.70
C VAL A 186 -4.75 -14.99 7.92
N THR A 187 -5.23 -13.75 7.90
CA THR A 187 -5.08 -12.78 9.01
C THR A 187 -6.38 -12.67 9.81
N PHE A 188 -6.24 -12.55 11.13
CA PHE A 188 -7.38 -12.58 12.05
C PHE A 188 -7.65 -11.22 12.72
N ILE A 189 -8.92 -10.96 13.06
CA ILE A 189 -9.44 -9.83 13.87
C ILE A 189 -9.18 -8.46 13.25
N GLY A 190 -7.93 -8.05 13.07
CA GLY A 190 -7.53 -6.87 12.33
C GLY A 190 -6.58 -7.21 11.18
N VAL A 191 -6.70 -6.47 10.08
CA VAL A 191 -5.71 -6.54 8.98
C VAL A 191 -4.53 -5.65 9.37
N LYS A 192 -3.34 -6.23 9.52
CA LYS A 192 -2.14 -5.45 9.85
C LYS A 192 -1.66 -4.68 8.63
N VAL A 193 -1.31 -3.42 8.80
CA VAL A 193 -0.91 -2.55 7.67
C VAL A 193 0.32 -3.08 6.92
N GLY A 194 1.25 -3.74 7.63
CA GLY A 194 2.46 -4.34 7.06
C GLY A 194 2.21 -5.48 6.07
N LEU A 195 1.00 -6.07 6.04
CA LEU A 195 0.61 -7.06 5.03
C LEU A 195 0.39 -6.42 3.64
N LEU A 196 0.07 -5.12 3.61
CA LEU A 196 -0.35 -4.39 2.42
C LEU A 196 0.66 -3.33 1.96
N THR A 197 1.77 -3.14 2.68
CA THR A 197 2.83 -2.17 2.33
C THR A 197 4.22 -2.79 2.47
N GLY A 198 5.25 -2.03 2.06
CA GLY A 198 6.64 -2.49 2.10
C GLY A 198 6.84 -3.78 1.28
N ARG A 199 7.41 -4.81 1.92
CA ARG A 199 7.56 -6.15 1.34
C ARG A 199 6.34 -7.05 1.54
N GLY A 200 5.36 -6.65 2.34
CA GLY A 200 4.16 -7.44 2.62
C GLY A 200 3.48 -8.01 1.37
N PRO A 201 3.08 -7.18 0.38
CA PRO A 201 2.43 -7.66 -0.84
C PRO A 201 3.23 -8.71 -1.63
N ALA A 202 4.55 -8.73 -1.49
CA ALA A 202 5.42 -9.71 -2.17
C ALA A 202 5.55 -11.03 -1.40
N LEU A 203 5.11 -11.09 -0.15
CA LEU A 203 5.36 -12.21 0.77
C LEU A 203 4.07 -12.87 1.28
N VAL A 204 2.92 -12.19 1.19
CA VAL A 204 1.65 -12.68 1.75
C VAL A 204 0.90 -13.65 0.83
N GLY A 205 1.21 -13.66 -0.46
CA GLY A 205 0.44 -14.41 -1.45
C GLY A 205 -1.01 -13.95 -1.52
N GLU A 206 -1.95 -14.89 -1.62
CA GLU A 206 -3.37 -14.59 -1.47
C GLU A 206 -3.69 -14.22 -0.01
N LEU A 207 -4.15 -12.99 0.25
CA LEU A 207 -4.51 -12.54 1.59
C LEU A 207 -6.00 -12.76 1.86
N GLN A 208 -6.33 -13.52 2.90
CA GLN A 208 -7.69 -13.67 3.42
C GLN A 208 -7.82 -13.09 4.82
N TYR A 209 -8.88 -12.30 5.04
CA TYR A 209 -9.23 -11.76 6.35
C TYR A 209 -10.35 -12.58 7.00
N ARG A 210 -10.26 -12.77 8.33
CA ARG A 210 -11.27 -13.41 9.17
C ARG A 210 -11.45 -12.62 10.46
N ASP A 211 -12.65 -12.14 10.74
CA ASP A 211 -12.98 -11.37 11.94
C ASP A 211 -13.15 -12.25 13.20
N LEU A 212 -13.17 -13.58 13.04
CA LEU A 212 -13.37 -14.59 14.07
C LEU A 212 -14.70 -14.45 14.85
N ASP A 213 -15.74 -13.93 14.21
CA ASP A 213 -17.03 -13.64 14.85
C ASP A 213 -16.87 -12.75 16.10
N VAL A 214 -15.90 -11.84 16.09
CA VAL A 214 -15.73 -10.84 17.15
C VAL A 214 -16.79 -9.75 16.98
N PRO A 215 -17.54 -9.38 18.04
CA PRO A 215 -18.59 -8.36 17.97
C PRO A 215 -18.11 -7.01 17.43
N ALA A 216 -18.96 -6.31 16.68
CA ALA A 216 -18.64 -5.01 16.09
C ALA A 216 -18.20 -3.96 17.12
N ILE A 217 -18.76 -4.02 18.34
CA ILE A 217 -18.43 -3.13 19.47
C ILE A 217 -16.94 -3.17 19.86
N VAL A 218 -16.24 -4.28 19.58
CA VAL A 218 -14.79 -4.39 19.83
C VAL A 218 -14.00 -3.39 18.97
N TYR A 219 -14.52 -3.04 17.80
CA TYR A 219 -13.92 -2.10 16.84
C TYR A 219 -14.43 -0.65 17.00
N GLU A 220 -15.34 -0.40 17.94
CA GLU A 220 -15.84 0.93 18.24
C GLU A 220 -14.93 1.66 19.24
N ASP A 221 -14.70 2.94 19.01
CA ASP A 221 -13.91 3.76 19.93
C ASP A 221 -14.67 3.90 21.25
N SER A 222 -14.01 3.55 22.35
CA SER A 222 -14.59 3.70 23.69
C SER A 222 -14.71 5.19 24.00
N ALA A 223 -15.90 5.65 24.40
CA ALA A 223 -16.17 7.05 24.75
C ALA A 223 -15.43 7.56 26.01
N ASP A 224 -14.48 6.79 26.54
CA ASP A 224 -13.70 7.13 27.72
C ASP A 224 -12.25 7.43 27.32
N ASP A 225 -11.97 8.73 27.10
CA ASP A 225 -10.67 9.28 26.74
C ASP A 225 -9.58 9.11 27.83
N SER A 226 -9.93 8.54 29.00
CA SER A 226 -9.03 8.41 30.14
C SER A 226 -8.05 7.24 30.06
N VAL A 227 -8.24 6.31 29.11
CA VAL A 227 -7.30 5.20 28.82
C VAL A 227 -6.60 5.50 27.50
N GLY A 228 -5.53 6.30 27.56
CA GLY A 228 -4.86 6.91 26.40
C GLY A 228 -4.23 5.96 25.37
N ASN A 229 -5.06 5.26 24.59
CA ASN A 229 -4.64 4.63 23.35
C ASN A 229 -5.84 4.56 22.37
N PRO A 230 -6.06 5.60 21.54
CA PRO A 230 -7.13 5.54 20.55
C PRO A 230 -6.87 4.35 19.62
N MET A 231 -7.91 3.53 19.42
CA MET A 231 -7.94 2.38 18.51
C MET A 231 -7.98 2.82 17.04
N ALA A 232 -7.37 3.99 16.77
CA ALA A 232 -7.30 4.60 15.48
C ALA A 232 -6.55 3.64 14.54
N PRO A 233 -7.10 3.37 13.35
CA PRO A 233 -6.40 2.56 12.38
C PRO A 233 -5.07 3.24 12.02
N ALA A 234 -4.02 2.44 11.84
CA ALA A 234 -2.73 2.89 11.34
C ALA A 234 -2.86 3.51 9.94
N ALA A 235 -3.78 2.98 9.14
CA ALA A 235 -4.19 3.53 7.85
C ALA A 235 -5.60 3.07 7.47
N GLN A 236 -6.27 3.83 6.61
CA GLN A 236 -7.49 3.42 5.94
C GLN A 236 -7.16 2.83 4.56
N ARG A 237 -7.59 1.59 4.29
CA ARG A 237 -7.49 1.00 2.96
C ARG A 237 -8.52 1.67 2.05
N LEU A 238 -8.05 2.16 0.91
CA LEU A 238 -8.92 2.80 -0.08
C LEU A 238 -9.75 1.77 -0.84
N GLU A 239 -11.00 2.13 -1.12
CA GLU A 239 -11.91 1.41 -2.01
C GLU A 239 -12.29 2.36 -3.16
N LEU A 240 -11.94 2.00 -4.40
CA LEU A 240 -12.19 2.85 -5.56
C LEU A 240 -13.68 3.18 -5.70
N GLU A 241 -14.57 2.20 -5.52
CA GLU A 241 -16.01 2.38 -5.62
C GLU A 241 -16.53 3.44 -4.64
N SER A 242 -16.05 3.43 -3.39
CA SER A 242 -16.42 4.43 -2.39
C SER A 242 -15.93 5.83 -2.77
N LEU A 243 -14.71 5.96 -3.29
CA LEU A 243 -14.17 7.23 -3.76
C LEU A 243 -14.88 7.75 -5.02
N LEU A 244 -15.34 6.87 -5.92
CA LEU A 244 -16.10 7.29 -7.10
C LEU A 244 -17.45 7.92 -6.75
N THR A 245 -18.02 7.61 -5.57
CA THR A 245 -19.26 8.27 -5.12
C THR A 245 -19.08 9.75 -4.81
N THR A 246 -17.85 10.20 -4.52
CA THR A 246 -17.53 11.61 -4.29
C THR A 246 -17.12 12.32 -5.59
N PHE A 247 -16.94 11.58 -6.70
CA PHE A 247 -16.55 12.15 -7.97
C PHE A 247 -17.73 12.92 -8.61
N PRO A 248 -17.59 14.22 -8.91
CA PRO A 248 -18.71 15.04 -9.35
C PRO A 248 -19.25 14.60 -10.71
N GLN A 249 -20.58 14.44 -10.81
CA GLN A 249 -21.23 14.23 -12.09
C GLN A 249 -21.16 15.49 -12.96
N ARG A 250 -20.97 15.29 -14.27
CA ARG A 250 -20.99 16.39 -15.23
C ARG A 250 -22.42 16.77 -15.56
N GLU A 251 -22.79 18.01 -15.24
CA GLU A 251 -24.04 18.62 -15.69
C GLU A 251 -24.08 18.68 -17.22
N ARG A 252 -25.28 18.53 -17.81
CA ARG A 252 -25.45 18.46 -19.27
C ARG A 252 -25.14 19.79 -19.99
N ASP A 253 -25.21 20.91 -19.28
CA ASP A 253 -24.92 22.27 -19.75
C ASP A 253 -23.52 22.77 -19.33
N ALA A 254 -22.70 21.89 -18.74
CA ALA A 254 -21.34 22.24 -18.34
C ALA A 254 -20.47 22.61 -19.56
N HIS A 255 -19.62 23.62 -19.40
CA HIS A 255 -18.63 24.03 -20.38
C HIS A 255 -17.21 23.79 -19.86
N LYS A 256 -16.23 23.78 -20.77
CA LYS A 256 -14.82 23.45 -20.46
C LYS A 256 -14.22 24.21 -19.27
N GLY A 257 -14.58 25.48 -19.07
CA GLY A 257 -14.09 26.29 -17.94
C GLY A 257 -14.48 25.76 -16.56
N ARG A 258 -15.60 25.02 -16.45
CA ARG A 258 -16.06 24.44 -15.18
C ARG A 258 -15.19 23.27 -14.69
N PHE A 259 -14.41 22.67 -15.58
CA PHE A 259 -13.52 21.54 -15.27
C PHE A 259 -12.05 21.95 -15.19
N GLY A 260 -11.82 23.24 -14.94
CA GLY A 260 -10.52 23.84 -14.72
C GLY A 260 -9.59 23.83 -15.93
N HIS A 261 -8.41 24.40 -15.70
CA HIS A 261 -7.35 24.49 -16.69
C HIS A 261 -6.04 24.05 -16.05
N VAL A 262 -5.54 22.88 -16.47
CA VAL A 262 -4.25 22.34 -16.04
C VAL A 262 -3.15 22.90 -16.93
N LEU A 263 -2.12 23.51 -16.34
CA LEU A 263 -0.86 23.78 -17.02
C LEU A 263 0.18 22.74 -16.60
N VAL A 264 0.68 21.95 -17.55
CA VAL A 264 1.78 21.00 -17.31
C VAL A 264 3.10 21.64 -17.72
N ILE A 265 4.04 21.74 -16.77
CA ILE A 265 5.36 22.37 -16.97
C ILE A 265 6.43 21.29 -16.85
N GLY A 266 7.18 21.05 -17.93
CA GLY A 266 8.18 19.98 -17.96
C GLY A 266 8.75 19.70 -19.34
N GLY A 267 9.43 18.56 -19.47
CA GLY A 267 10.07 18.15 -20.71
C GLY A 267 11.25 19.05 -21.10
N ASP A 268 12.34 18.98 -20.34
CA ASP A 268 13.67 19.42 -20.76
C ASP A 268 14.19 18.48 -21.88
N LYS A 269 15.33 18.84 -22.46
CA LYS A 269 15.92 18.17 -23.63
C LYS A 269 15.98 16.65 -23.44
N GLY A 270 15.31 15.92 -24.34
CA GLY A 270 15.25 14.46 -24.33
C GLY A 270 14.11 13.87 -23.49
N TYR A 271 13.36 14.68 -22.75
CA TYR A 271 12.28 14.24 -21.85
C TYR A 271 10.89 14.74 -22.24
N GLY A 272 10.70 15.21 -23.49
CA GLY A 272 9.39 15.66 -23.98
C GLY A 272 8.26 14.61 -23.89
N GLY A 273 8.59 13.32 -23.81
CA GLY A 273 7.62 12.25 -23.60
C GLY A 273 6.92 12.28 -22.25
N ALA A 274 7.64 12.64 -21.18
CA ALA A 274 7.13 12.68 -19.81
C ALA A 274 6.01 13.72 -19.67
N VAL A 275 6.29 14.97 -20.06
CA VAL A 275 5.31 16.07 -20.04
C VAL A 275 4.11 15.78 -20.95
N ALA A 276 4.32 15.10 -22.09
CA ALA A 276 3.24 14.70 -22.98
C ALA A 276 2.30 13.66 -22.33
N MET A 277 2.85 12.67 -21.63
CA MET A 277 2.05 11.64 -20.93
C MET A 277 1.24 12.23 -19.77
N ALA A 278 1.84 13.12 -18.97
CA ALA A 278 1.15 13.82 -17.90
C ALA A 278 -0.02 14.66 -18.45
N ALA A 279 0.22 15.43 -19.51
CA ALA A 279 -0.81 16.27 -20.13
C ALA A 279 -1.96 15.43 -20.75
N GLU A 280 -1.61 14.33 -21.43
CA GLU A 280 -2.60 13.41 -21.97
C GLU A 280 -3.43 12.74 -20.87
N ALA A 281 -2.80 12.32 -19.77
CA ALA A 281 -3.48 11.74 -18.62
C ALA A 281 -4.50 12.70 -18.00
N ALA A 282 -4.13 13.98 -17.84
CA ALA A 282 -5.04 15.03 -17.35
C ALA A 282 -6.28 15.19 -18.24
N LEU A 283 -6.12 15.17 -19.57
CA LEU A 283 -7.25 15.16 -20.52
C LEU A 283 -8.12 13.91 -20.34
N ARG A 284 -7.50 12.73 -20.19
CA ARG A 284 -8.21 11.44 -20.10
C ARG A 284 -9.10 11.31 -18.88
N VAL A 285 -8.71 11.93 -17.78
CA VAL A 285 -9.54 11.96 -16.55
C VAL A 285 -10.51 13.13 -16.50
N GLY A 286 -10.50 14.00 -17.53
CA GLY A 286 -11.53 15.02 -17.71
C GLY A 286 -11.14 16.45 -17.35
N ALA A 287 -9.86 16.83 -17.31
CA ALA A 287 -9.53 18.26 -17.26
C ALA A 287 -10.24 19.03 -18.39
N GLY A 288 -10.78 20.21 -18.09
CA GLY A 288 -11.54 21.01 -19.05
C GLY A 288 -10.67 21.60 -20.15
N LEU A 289 -9.50 22.11 -19.75
CA LEU A 289 -8.44 22.60 -20.63
C LEU A 289 -7.09 22.07 -20.14
N VAL A 290 -6.19 21.75 -21.07
CA VAL A 290 -4.82 21.37 -20.74
C VAL A 290 -3.84 22.14 -21.63
N SER A 291 -2.98 22.93 -20.99
CA SER A 291 -1.83 23.57 -21.62
C SER A 291 -0.55 22.86 -21.25
N VAL A 292 0.46 22.95 -22.11
CA VAL A 292 1.80 22.45 -21.84
C VAL A 292 2.83 23.55 -22.06
N ALA A 293 3.67 23.80 -21.07
CA ALA A 293 4.88 24.60 -21.22
C ALA A 293 6.10 23.66 -21.23
N THR A 294 6.80 23.60 -22.36
CA THR A 294 7.93 22.69 -22.57
C THR A 294 9.01 23.33 -23.44
N ARG A 295 10.15 22.65 -23.63
CA ARG A 295 11.18 23.09 -24.57
C ARG A 295 10.61 23.25 -25.99
N PRO A 296 10.96 24.32 -26.73
CA PRO A 296 10.41 24.59 -28.06
C PRO A 296 10.53 23.42 -29.05
N GLU A 297 11.61 22.64 -28.99
CA GLU A 297 11.83 21.48 -29.86
C GLU A 297 10.77 20.37 -29.72
N HIS A 298 10.03 20.30 -28.61
CA HIS A 298 9.02 19.26 -28.39
C HIS A 298 7.63 19.62 -28.95
N VAL A 299 7.38 20.91 -29.24
CA VAL A 299 6.05 21.40 -29.62
C VAL A 299 5.44 20.63 -30.81
N PRO A 300 6.15 20.42 -31.94
CA PRO A 300 5.57 19.70 -33.08
C PRO A 300 5.21 18.25 -32.75
N ALA A 301 6.04 17.57 -31.95
CA ALA A 301 5.82 16.17 -31.59
C ALA A 301 4.60 16.00 -30.67
N LEU A 302 4.41 16.90 -29.69
CA LEU A 302 3.25 16.87 -28.81
C LEU A 302 1.96 17.13 -29.57
N LEU A 303 1.92 18.14 -30.45
CA LEU A 303 0.74 18.47 -31.24
C LEU A 303 0.39 17.39 -32.26
N ALA A 304 1.39 16.71 -32.83
CA ALA A 304 1.16 15.57 -33.73
C ALA A 304 0.56 14.37 -33.00
N ARG A 305 0.96 14.13 -31.75
CA ARG A 305 0.45 13.03 -30.92
C ARG A 305 -0.94 13.34 -30.33
N ARG A 306 -1.14 14.56 -29.83
CA ARG A 306 -2.38 15.03 -29.19
C ARG A 306 -2.70 16.48 -29.58
N PRO A 307 -3.49 16.70 -30.64
CA PRO A 307 -3.84 18.04 -31.10
C PRO A 307 -4.77 18.78 -30.13
N GLU A 308 -5.40 18.09 -29.17
CA GLU A 308 -6.24 18.72 -28.14
C GLU A 308 -5.43 19.54 -27.11
N LEU A 309 -4.10 19.35 -27.05
CA LEU A 309 -3.22 20.07 -26.13
C LEU A 309 -2.90 21.49 -26.62
N MET A 310 -2.92 22.45 -25.71
CA MET A 310 -2.42 23.81 -25.97
C MET A 310 -0.93 23.91 -25.61
N VAL A 311 -0.07 23.56 -26.56
CA VAL A 311 1.38 23.45 -26.32
C VAL A 311 2.11 24.76 -26.61
N LYS A 312 2.99 25.17 -25.69
CA LYS A 312 3.84 26.36 -25.78
C LYS A 312 5.31 25.97 -25.60
N GLY A 313 6.14 26.46 -26.52
CA GLY A 313 7.59 26.38 -26.40
C GLY A 313 8.09 27.52 -25.52
N VAL A 314 8.85 27.19 -24.48
CA VAL A 314 9.35 28.14 -23.49
C VAL A 314 10.86 27.94 -23.31
N ALA A 315 11.64 28.97 -23.65
CA ALA A 315 13.10 28.92 -23.54
C ALA A 315 13.63 29.49 -22.20
N SER A 316 12.82 30.28 -21.48
CA SER A 316 13.21 30.96 -20.23
C SER A 316 12.00 31.21 -19.30
N GLY A 317 12.26 31.54 -18.03
CA GLY A 317 11.21 31.92 -17.07
C GLY A 317 10.32 33.09 -17.53
N GLN A 318 10.90 34.09 -18.20
CA GLN A 318 10.16 35.24 -18.71
C GLN A 318 9.16 34.87 -19.81
N GLU A 319 9.47 33.84 -20.60
CA GLU A 319 8.55 33.32 -21.62
C GLU A 319 7.42 32.47 -21.01
N LEU A 320 7.59 31.99 -19.77
CA LEU A 320 6.55 31.26 -19.05
C LEU A 320 5.50 32.20 -18.44
N GLU A 321 5.91 33.38 -17.97
CA GLU A 321 5.05 34.34 -17.23
C GLU A 321 3.69 34.59 -17.90
N PRO A 322 3.60 34.89 -19.21
CA PRO A 322 2.31 35.14 -19.86
C PRO A 322 1.39 33.92 -19.94
N HIS A 323 1.92 32.72 -19.71
CA HIS A 323 1.18 31.45 -19.73
C HIS A 323 0.72 31.00 -18.34
N LEU A 324 1.12 31.72 -17.29
CA LEU A 324 0.64 31.51 -15.92
C LEU A 324 -0.68 32.25 -15.65
N GLU A 325 -1.08 33.16 -16.53
CA GLU A 325 -2.39 33.79 -16.52
C GLU A 325 -3.44 32.85 -17.12
N GLY A 326 -4.36 32.34 -16.30
CA GLY A 326 -5.51 31.55 -16.74
C GLY A 326 -5.60 30.13 -16.18
N PRO A 327 -4.50 29.34 -16.09
CA PRO A 327 -4.53 28.04 -15.44
C PRO A 327 -5.09 28.12 -14.01
N THR A 328 -5.85 27.11 -13.61
CA THR A 328 -6.37 26.97 -12.25
C THR A 328 -5.49 26.08 -11.38
N LEU A 329 -4.57 25.32 -12.01
CA LEU A 329 -3.67 24.35 -11.38
C LEU A 329 -2.41 24.18 -12.24
N ILE A 330 -1.27 23.96 -11.59
CA ILE A 330 -0.02 23.55 -12.24
C ILE A 330 0.32 22.09 -11.93
N VAL A 331 0.75 21.33 -12.95
CA VAL A 331 1.48 20.06 -12.76
C VAL A 331 2.92 20.33 -13.19
N ILE A 332 3.89 20.12 -12.31
CA ILE A 332 5.30 20.43 -12.59
C ILE A 332 6.22 19.30 -12.16
N GLY A 333 7.24 19.02 -12.97
CA GLY A 333 8.23 17.99 -12.67
C GLY A 333 8.44 16.92 -13.74
N PRO A 334 7.39 16.41 -14.43
CA PRO A 334 7.53 15.38 -15.46
C PRO A 334 8.57 15.76 -16.53
N GLY A 335 9.73 15.09 -16.46
CA GLY A 335 10.87 15.35 -17.34
C GLY A 335 11.42 16.77 -17.26
N LEU A 336 11.22 17.50 -16.15
CA LEU A 336 11.64 18.90 -16.03
C LEU A 336 13.17 19.06 -16.09
N GLY A 337 13.94 18.02 -15.81
CA GLY A 337 15.39 18.09 -15.70
C GLY A 337 15.82 18.91 -14.49
N ARG A 338 17.13 19.14 -14.38
CA ARG A 338 17.72 19.84 -13.22
C ARG A 338 18.59 21.03 -13.63
N SER A 339 18.34 21.57 -14.83
CA SER A 339 19.12 22.68 -15.40
C SER A 339 18.65 24.04 -14.84
N PRO A 340 19.37 25.14 -15.09
CA PRO A 340 18.90 26.48 -14.73
C PRO A 340 17.53 26.84 -15.32
N TRP A 341 17.18 26.24 -16.47
CA TRP A 341 15.83 26.39 -17.03
C TRP A 341 14.79 25.75 -16.12
N SER A 342 15.05 24.54 -15.62
CA SER A 342 14.19 23.81 -14.68
C SER A 342 13.93 24.62 -13.40
N GLU A 343 14.98 25.26 -12.86
CA GLU A 343 14.89 26.13 -11.69
C GLU A 343 14.03 27.37 -11.97
N GLN A 344 14.21 28.03 -13.13
CA GLN A 344 13.38 29.17 -13.54
C GLN A 344 11.91 28.77 -13.69
N MET A 345 11.62 27.62 -14.33
CA MET A 345 10.25 27.11 -14.48
C MET A 345 9.59 26.87 -13.11
N LEU A 346 10.31 26.22 -12.20
CA LEU A 346 9.82 25.93 -10.86
C LEU A 346 9.62 27.21 -10.03
N GLN A 347 10.56 28.15 -10.08
CA GLN A 347 10.45 29.42 -9.38
C GLN A 347 9.21 30.21 -9.82
N GLN A 348 8.96 30.27 -11.13
CA GLN A 348 7.80 30.96 -11.68
C GLN A 348 6.49 30.26 -11.32
N ALA A 349 6.45 28.92 -11.37
CA ALA A 349 5.29 28.15 -10.94
C ALA A 349 4.94 28.39 -9.45
N ILE A 350 5.94 28.32 -8.57
CA ILE A 350 5.77 28.57 -7.12
C ILE A 350 5.26 30.00 -6.86
N ALA A 351 5.76 30.98 -7.61
CA ALA A 351 5.36 32.38 -7.44
C ALA A 351 3.88 32.65 -7.73
N THR A 352 3.19 31.76 -8.46
CA THR A 352 1.76 31.91 -8.74
C THR A 352 0.85 31.72 -7.52
N GLY A 353 1.30 30.94 -6.53
CA GLY A 353 0.45 30.49 -5.42
C GLY A 353 -0.71 29.58 -5.82
N LEU A 354 -0.79 29.14 -7.08
CA LEU A 354 -1.81 28.20 -7.53
C LEU A 354 -1.60 26.83 -6.87
N PRO A 355 -2.66 26.02 -6.71
CA PRO A 355 -2.48 24.63 -6.30
C PRO A 355 -1.59 23.90 -7.31
N MET A 356 -0.74 22.98 -6.82
CA MET A 356 0.25 22.31 -7.67
C MET A 356 0.36 20.82 -7.39
N VAL A 357 0.55 20.02 -8.45
CA VAL A 357 1.11 18.67 -8.34
C VAL A 357 2.60 18.75 -8.65
N VAL A 358 3.43 18.34 -7.69
CA VAL A 358 4.89 18.37 -7.78
C VAL A 358 5.40 16.93 -7.83
N ASP A 359 6.07 16.59 -8.93
CA ASP A 359 6.62 15.26 -9.17
C ASP A 359 8.10 15.31 -9.59
N ALA A 360 8.76 14.16 -9.59
CA ALA A 360 10.02 13.90 -10.25
C ALA A 360 11.10 14.96 -10.00
N ASP A 361 11.58 15.61 -11.06
CA ASP A 361 12.68 16.56 -11.01
C ASP A 361 12.36 17.83 -10.20
N ALA A 362 11.09 18.24 -10.13
CA ALA A 362 10.70 19.36 -9.29
C ALA A 362 10.91 19.03 -7.79
N LEU A 363 10.58 17.80 -7.38
CA LEU A 363 10.87 17.31 -6.02
C LEU A 363 12.38 17.29 -5.74
N ASN A 364 13.18 16.85 -6.72
CA ASN A 364 14.65 16.84 -6.58
C ASN A 364 15.20 18.27 -6.41
N ILE A 365 14.76 19.25 -7.21
CA ILE A 365 15.19 20.65 -7.10
C ILE A 365 14.82 21.24 -5.72
N ILE A 366 13.61 20.97 -5.22
CA ILE A 366 13.15 21.41 -3.90
C ILE A 366 13.98 20.77 -2.78
N SER A 367 14.24 19.46 -2.87
CA SER A 367 15.00 18.72 -1.85
C SER A 367 16.43 19.25 -1.64
N GLU A 368 17.00 19.85 -2.69
CA GLU A 368 18.36 20.40 -2.69
C GLU A 368 18.42 21.86 -2.24
N GLY A 369 17.27 22.48 -1.95
CA GLY A 369 17.19 23.88 -1.55
C GLY A 369 17.56 24.86 -2.66
N ARG A 370 17.63 24.42 -3.93
CA ARG A 370 17.96 25.27 -5.08
C ARG A 370 16.85 26.27 -5.40
N VAL A 371 15.60 25.88 -5.14
CA VAL A 371 14.43 26.75 -5.15
C VAL A 371 13.69 26.53 -3.84
N GLY A 372 13.57 27.58 -3.03
CA GLY A 372 12.95 27.48 -1.71
C GLY A 372 11.44 27.26 -1.81
N ALA A 373 10.92 26.34 -0.99
CA ALA A 373 9.48 26.13 -0.81
C ALA A 373 8.87 27.18 0.15
N ASN A 374 9.35 28.43 0.15
CA ASN A 374 8.89 29.51 1.05
C ASN A 374 7.44 29.95 0.79
N ALA A 375 6.75 29.33 -0.17
CA ALA A 375 5.33 29.47 -0.39
C ALA A 375 4.54 28.55 0.55
N ASP A 376 3.33 28.96 0.92
CA ASP A 376 2.39 28.09 1.62
C ASP A 376 2.05 26.89 0.72
N ALA A 377 2.70 25.74 0.99
CA ALA A 377 2.55 24.51 0.22
C ALA A 377 1.33 23.68 0.66
N SER A 378 0.42 24.25 1.46
CA SER A 378 -0.84 23.62 1.88
C SER A 378 -1.73 23.18 0.71
N ASN A 379 -1.55 23.79 -0.46
CA ASN A 379 -2.25 23.44 -1.70
C ASN A 379 -1.41 22.58 -2.67
N TRP A 380 -0.29 22.01 -2.22
CA TRP A 380 0.55 21.13 -3.03
C TRP A 380 0.20 19.66 -2.81
N VAL A 381 0.33 18.88 -3.88
CA VAL A 381 0.41 17.42 -3.86
C VAL A 381 1.81 17.00 -4.27
N LEU A 382 2.56 16.41 -3.34
CA LEU A 382 3.88 15.85 -3.61
C LEU A 382 3.74 14.36 -3.91
N THR A 383 4.37 13.88 -4.99
CA THR A 383 4.22 12.47 -5.42
C THR A 383 5.54 11.68 -5.42
N PRO A 384 6.38 11.71 -4.35
CA PRO A 384 7.70 11.09 -4.38
C PRO A 384 7.68 9.56 -4.51
N HIS A 385 8.62 9.01 -5.26
CA HIS A 385 9.05 7.62 -5.12
C HIS A 385 10.01 7.48 -3.93
N PRO A 386 10.36 6.26 -3.47
CA PRO A 386 11.20 6.09 -2.27
C PRO A 386 12.55 6.82 -2.30
N GLY A 387 13.25 6.81 -3.44
CA GLY A 387 14.46 7.60 -3.61
C GLY A 387 14.28 9.13 -3.58
N GLU A 388 13.15 9.68 -4.04
CA GLU A 388 12.83 11.11 -3.94
C GLU A 388 12.45 11.47 -2.50
N ALA A 389 11.66 10.61 -1.85
CA ALA A 389 11.29 10.72 -0.44
C ALA A 389 12.54 10.77 0.47
N ALA A 390 13.51 9.90 0.21
CA ALA A 390 14.79 9.89 0.91
C ALA A 390 15.53 11.24 0.81
N ARG A 391 15.57 11.84 -0.38
CA ARG A 391 16.16 13.18 -0.58
C ARG A 391 15.37 14.27 0.13
N LEU A 392 14.04 14.24 0.04
CA LEU A 392 13.16 15.19 0.72
C LEU A 392 13.33 15.15 2.24
N LEU A 393 13.55 13.98 2.83
CA LEU A 393 13.77 13.82 4.27
C LEU A 393 15.24 13.91 4.71
N GLY A 394 16.19 13.84 3.78
CA GLY A 394 17.62 13.82 4.10
C GLY A 394 18.07 12.51 4.74
N CYS A 395 17.44 11.39 4.39
CA CYS A 395 17.77 10.04 4.87
C CYS A 395 18.08 9.08 3.71
N SER A 396 18.30 7.79 4.00
CA SER A 396 18.54 6.78 2.97
C SER A 396 17.25 6.15 2.45
N ASN A 397 17.29 5.56 1.25
CA ASN A 397 16.16 4.78 0.73
C ASN A 397 15.83 3.57 1.63
N ALA A 398 16.82 3.01 2.33
CA ALA A 398 16.59 1.94 3.30
C ALA A 398 15.75 2.42 4.50
N ASP A 399 15.98 3.64 4.98
CA ASP A 399 15.19 4.24 6.07
C ASP A 399 13.74 4.43 5.64
N ILE A 400 13.51 4.90 4.40
CA ILE A 400 12.16 5.02 3.84
C ILE A 400 11.45 3.66 3.77
N GLN A 401 12.15 2.62 3.32
CA GLN A 401 11.56 1.27 3.20
C GLN A 401 11.37 0.57 4.55
N ALA A 402 12.15 0.93 5.57
CA ALA A 402 12.02 0.40 6.92
C ALA A 402 10.70 0.83 7.57
N ASP A 403 10.29 2.09 7.35
CA ASP A 403 8.99 2.61 7.80
C ASP A 403 8.44 3.68 6.83
N ARG A 404 7.64 3.22 5.87
CA ARG A 404 7.03 4.09 4.86
C ARG A 404 5.91 4.97 5.43
N LEU A 405 5.27 4.55 6.53
CA LEU A 405 4.18 5.31 7.16
C LEU A 405 4.74 6.57 7.80
N VAL A 406 5.80 6.41 8.59
CA VAL A 406 6.52 7.53 9.21
C VAL A 406 7.12 8.45 8.14
N ALA A 407 7.73 7.89 7.09
CA ALA A 407 8.27 8.68 6.00
C ALA A 407 7.20 9.52 5.29
N CYS A 408 6.03 8.95 4.99
CA CYS A 408 4.93 9.66 4.34
C CYS A 408 4.45 10.86 5.17
N ARG A 409 4.19 10.64 6.47
CA ARG A 409 3.81 11.69 7.43
C ARG A 409 4.88 12.75 7.59
N GLY A 410 6.14 12.35 7.74
CA GLY A 410 7.26 13.28 7.90
C GLY A 410 7.44 14.23 6.70
N ILE A 411 7.17 13.78 5.47
CA ILE A 411 7.18 14.66 4.29
C ILE A 411 6.00 15.63 4.36
N ALA A 412 4.81 15.15 4.69
CA ALA A 412 3.61 15.98 4.77
C ALA A 412 3.75 17.06 5.85
N GLU A 413 4.35 16.75 7.00
CA GLU A 413 4.71 17.70 8.05
C GLU A 413 5.72 18.72 7.56
N LYS A 414 6.86 18.26 7.02
CA LYS A 414 7.97 19.11 6.62
C LYS A 414 7.57 20.15 5.57
N TYR A 415 6.72 19.74 4.62
CA TYR A 415 6.29 20.60 3.52
C TYR A 415 4.89 21.17 3.71
N SER A 416 4.18 20.80 4.77
CA SER A 416 2.78 21.19 4.97
C SER A 416 1.94 20.90 3.73
N ALA A 417 2.04 19.70 3.15
CA ALA A 417 1.44 19.37 1.86
C ALA A 417 0.68 18.03 1.91
N THR A 418 -0.16 17.78 0.89
CA THR A 418 -0.65 16.43 0.63
C THR A 418 0.47 15.61 -0.01
N VAL A 419 0.67 14.38 0.45
CA VAL A 419 1.77 13.52 -0.01
C VAL A 419 1.24 12.18 -0.47
N LEU A 420 1.71 11.73 -1.63
CA LEU A 420 1.56 10.38 -2.14
C LEU A 420 2.95 9.74 -2.25
N LEU A 421 3.24 8.78 -1.37
CA LEU A 421 4.49 8.01 -1.39
C LEU A 421 4.31 6.75 -2.24
N LYS A 422 4.87 6.80 -3.48
CA LYS A 422 4.77 5.73 -4.49
C LYS A 422 5.45 4.44 -3.98
N GLY A 423 4.87 3.30 -4.32
CA GLY A 423 5.37 1.96 -3.99
C GLY A 423 4.23 0.95 -3.81
N ALA A 424 4.56 -0.34 -3.63
CA ALA A 424 3.55 -1.39 -3.39
C ALA A 424 2.74 -1.08 -2.13
N GLY A 425 1.42 -0.94 -2.21
CA GLY A 425 0.66 -0.28 -1.14
C GLY A 425 1.03 1.20 -1.06
N THR A 426 0.64 1.97 -2.08
CA THR A 426 0.95 3.41 -2.13
C THR A 426 0.28 4.10 -0.94
N LEU A 427 1.04 4.94 -0.22
CA LEU A 427 0.55 5.63 0.97
C LEU A 427 0.22 7.07 0.62
N ILE A 428 -0.90 7.56 1.12
CA ILE A 428 -1.32 8.96 0.98
C ILE A 428 -1.57 9.54 2.37
N THR A 429 -1.17 10.77 2.60
CA THR A 429 -1.54 11.55 3.79
C THR A 429 -1.76 13.01 3.41
N SER A 430 -2.54 13.72 4.20
CA SER A 430 -2.80 15.14 4.00
C SER A 430 -2.89 15.82 5.36
N ILE A 431 -2.34 17.04 5.41
CA ILE A 431 -2.48 17.93 6.57
C ILE A 431 -3.66 18.91 6.44
N THR A 432 -4.31 18.96 5.26
CA THR A 432 -5.29 20.00 4.91
C THR A 432 -6.71 19.47 4.69
N GLY A 433 -6.93 18.15 4.79
CA GLY A 433 -8.25 17.55 4.66
C GLY A 433 -8.26 16.03 4.73
N SER A 434 -9.45 15.45 4.51
CA SER A 434 -9.70 14.01 4.44
C SER A 434 -10.59 13.73 3.21
N PRO A 435 -10.33 12.66 2.43
CA PRO A 435 -11.02 12.38 1.17
C PRO A 435 -12.49 11.96 1.34
N ILE A 436 -12.94 11.81 2.59
CA ILE A 436 -14.25 11.35 3.02
C ILE A 436 -14.62 12.18 4.24
N ASN A 437 -15.92 12.42 4.48
CA ASN A 437 -16.45 12.75 5.81
C ASN A 437 -16.08 11.63 6.80
N ALA A 438 -14.80 11.52 7.17
CA ALA A 438 -14.32 10.72 8.28
C ALA A 438 -14.74 11.47 9.55
N ALA A 439 -16.05 11.53 9.78
CA ALA A 439 -16.61 11.92 11.04
C ALA A 439 -16.08 10.92 12.07
N GLY A 440 -15.10 11.35 12.86
CA GLY A 440 -14.62 10.59 14.02
C GLY A 440 -13.13 10.28 14.09
N SER A 441 -12.28 10.67 13.12
CA SER A 441 -10.82 10.58 13.35
C SER A 441 -10.28 11.93 13.81
N ASP A 442 -10.04 12.09 15.11
CA ASP A 442 -9.21 13.16 15.68
C ASP A 442 -7.72 13.01 15.33
N ASP A 443 -7.38 12.09 14.41
CA ASP A 443 -6.03 11.95 13.89
C ASP A 443 -5.66 13.20 13.10
N LYS A 444 -4.64 13.91 13.59
CA LYS A 444 -4.15 15.14 12.98
C LYS A 444 -3.53 14.90 11.60
N GLN A 445 -3.15 13.65 11.28
CA GLN A 445 -2.56 13.24 10.01
C GLN A 445 -2.98 11.81 9.62
N PRO A 446 -4.21 11.64 9.09
CA PRO A 446 -4.67 10.35 8.63
C PRO A 446 -3.80 9.80 7.51
N LEU A 447 -3.66 8.46 7.48
CA LEU A 447 -3.00 7.73 6.41
C LEU A 447 -4.01 6.92 5.62
N TRP A 448 -3.88 6.94 4.30
CA TRP A 448 -4.62 6.09 3.37
C TRP A 448 -3.66 5.19 2.60
N LEU A 449 -4.10 3.97 2.30
CA LEU A 449 -3.34 2.99 1.54
C LEU A 449 -4.13 2.59 0.30
N CYS A 450 -3.53 2.79 -0.88
CA CYS A 450 -4.04 2.26 -2.15
C CYS A 450 -3.60 0.78 -2.29
N PRO A 451 -4.53 -0.20 -2.26
CA PRO A 451 -4.21 -1.62 -2.34
C PRO A 451 -4.07 -2.14 -3.76
N TYR A 452 -4.31 -1.28 -4.77
CA TYR A 452 -4.38 -1.66 -6.17
C TYR A 452 -3.03 -1.53 -6.88
N GLY A 453 -2.95 -2.12 -8.08
CA GLY A 453 -1.78 -2.06 -8.94
C GLY A 453 -1.05 -3.39 -9.00
N ASN A 454 -0.14 -3.50 -9.98
CA ASN A 454 0.58 -4.73 -10.28
C ASN A 454 2.05 -4.47 -10.61
N PRO A 455 2.91 -5.51 -10.62
CA PRO A 455 4.33 -5.39 -10.93
C PRO A 455 4.66 -4.77 -12.31
N GLY A 456 3.74 -4.86 -13.28
CA GLY A 456 3.90 -4.27 -14.61
C GLY A 456 4.03 -2.74 -14.58
N MET A 457 3.58 -2.11 -13.50
CA MET A 457 3.72 -0.67 -13.26
C MET A 457 5.15 -0.22 -12.96
N ALA A 458 6.10 -1.16 -12.80
CA ALA A 458 7.53 -0.84 -12.67
C ALA A 458 8.15 -0.47 -14.03
N SER A 459 7.54 0.48 -14.74
CA SER A 459 7.95 0.96 -16.06
C SER A 459 8.01 2.50 -16.12
N GLY A 460 8.85 3.02 -17.01
CA GLY A 460 9.01 4.47 -17.19
C GLY A 460 7.71 5.13 -17.68
N GLY A 461 7.41 6.32 -17.15
CA GLY A 461 6.21 7.09 -17.52
C GLY A 461 4.99 6.92 -16.60
N MET A 462 4.97 5.89 -15.74
CA MET A 462 3.85 5.65 -14.82
C MET A 462 3.68 6.80 -13.82
N GLY A 463 4.78 7.34 -13.29
CA GLY A 463 4.76 8.54 -12.45
C GLY A 463 4.19 9.77 -13.17
N ASP A 464 4.58 9.98 -14.43
CA ASP A 464 4.09 11.11 -15.23
C ASP A 464 2.58 11.04 -15.45
N VAL A 465 2.07 9.84 -15.76
CA VAL A 465 0.62 9.60 -15.91
C VAL A 465 -0.09 9.84 -14.57
N LEU A 466 0.44 9.34 -13.46
CA LEU A 466 -0.14 9.58 -12.13
C LEU A 466 -0.22 11.09 -11.79
N ALA A 467 0.85 11.86 -12.05
CA ALA A 467 0.86 13.30 -11.82
C ALA A 467 -0.21 14.01 -12.66
N GLY A 468 -0.37 13.62 -13.92
CA GLY A 468 -1.41 14.11 -14.81
C GLY A 468 -2.83 13.73 -14.37
N VAL A 469 -3.04 12.49 -13.91
CA VAL A 469 -4.31 12.02 -13.34
C VAL A 469 -4.71 12.88 -12.15
N ILE A 470 -3.82 13.05 -11.16
CA ILE A 470 -4.10 13.85 -9.98
C ILE A 470 -4.40 15.30 -10.37
N GLY A 471 -3.61 15.87 -11.28
CA GLY A 471 -3.84 17.24 -11.74
C GLY A 471 -5.17 17.43 -12.46
N GLY A 472 -5.57 16.49 -13.31
CA GLY A 472 -6.87 16.54 -13.97
C GLY A 472 -8.04 16.41 -12.99
N LEU A 473 -7.89 15.65 -11.91
CA LEU A 473 -8.90 15.51 -10.86
C LEU A 473 -9.01 16.78 -10.00
N LEU A 474 -7.88 17.38 -9.61
CA LEU A 474 -7.85 18.66 -8.91
C LEU A 474 -8.51 19.78 -9.72
N ALA A 475 -8.22 19.87 -11.02
CA ALA A 475 -8.83 20.86 -11.90
C ALA A 475 -10.35 20.74 -12.00
N GLN A 476 -10.91 19.55 -11.74
CA GLN A 476 -12.35 19.32 -11.70
C GLN A 476 -13.01 19.75 -10.38
N GLY A 477 -12.24 20.32 -9.44
CA GLY A 477 -12.74 20.90 -8.20
C GLY A 477 -12.70 19.96 -6.99
N LEU A 478 -12.04 18.81 -7.10
CA LEU A 478 -11.76 17.95 -5.94
C LEU A 478 -10.69 18.60 -5.05
N ASP A 479 -10.83 18.45 -3.73
CA ASP A 479 -9.77 18.81 -2.79
C ASP A 479 -8.54 17.89 -2.94
N ALA A 480 -7.41 18.32 -2.39
CA ALA A 480 -6.13 17.64 -2.55
C ALA A 480 -6.12 16.20 -2.02
N ALA A 481 -6.75 15.95 -0.88
CA ALA A 481 -6.80 14.62 -0.30
C ALA A 481 -7.64 13.68 -1.17
N THR A 482 -8.85 14.11 -1.56
CA THR A 482 -9.75 13.35 -2.43
C THR A 482 -9.14 13.07 -3.80
N ALA A 483 -8.61 14.10 -4.48
CA ALA A 483 -8.02 13.96 -5.80
C ALA A 483 -6.81 13.02 -5.80
N THR A 484 -5.99 13.07 -4.75
CA THR A 484 -4.80 12.22 -4.62
C THR A 484 -5.18 10.77 -4.35
N CYS A 485 -6.12 10.51 -3.44
CA CYS A 485 -6.61 9.17 -3.15
C CYS A 485 -7.32 8.54 -4.36
N LEU A 486 -8.24 9.27 -4.99
CA LEU A 486 -8.94 8.80 -6.19
C LEU A 486 -7.96 8.62 -7.35
N GLY A 487 -7.01 9.53 -7.54
CA GLY A 487 -5.99 9.45 -8.57
C GLY A 487 -5.10 8.23 -8.43
N ALA A 488 -4.64 7.92 -7.20
CA ALA A 488 -3.87 6.70 -6.93
C ALA A 488 -4.67 5.43 -7.26
N CYS A 489 -5.94 5.36 -6.85
CA CYS A 489 -6.80 4.21 -7.13
C CYS A 489 -7.11 4.06 -8.63
N LEU A 490 -7.49 5.14 -9.32
CA LEU A 490 -7.78 5.11 -10.76
C LEU A 490 -6.55 4.69 -11.57
N HIS A 491 -5.39 5.26 -11.25
CA HIS A 491 -4.13 4.92 -11.92
C HIS A 491 -3.77 3.44 -11.75
N SER A 492 -3.82 2.95 -10.51
CA SER A 492 -3.50 1.55 -10.21
C SER A 492 -4.51 0.56 -10.80
N VAL A 493 -5.82 0.82 -10.67
CA VAL A 493 -6.86 -0.05 -11.26
C VAL A 493 -6.83 -0.02 -12.79
N ALA A 494 -6.47 1.11 -13.40
CA ALA A 494 -6.25 1.18 -14.85
C ALA A 494 -5.12 0.24 -15.30
N ALA A 495 -4.03 0.18 -14.54
CA ALA A 495 -2.94 -0.75 -14.79
C ALA A 495 -3.38 -2.21 -14.60
N ASP A 496 -4.16 -2.51 -13.57
CA ASP A 496 -4.70 -3.85 -13.33
C ASP A 496 -5.59 -4.30 -14.48
N ARG A 497 -6.47 -3.44 -14.98
CA ARG A 497 -7.31 -3.73 -16.14
C ARG A 497 -6.50 -3.96 -17.42
N ALA A 498 -5.49 -3.12 -17.68
CA ALA A 498 -4.62 -3.29 -18.83
C ALA A 498 -3.83 -4.62 -18.76
N ALA A 499 -3.39 -5.01 -17.56
CA ALA A 499 -2.67 -6.26 -17.32
C ALA A 499 -3.57 -7.50 -17.42
N VAL A 500 -4.85 -7.43 -17.06
CA VAL A 500 -5.80 -8.53 -17.27
C VAL A 500 -5.92 -8.88 -18.76
N GLU A 501 -5.91 -7.88 -19.64
CA GLU A 501 -6.06 -8.08 -21.08
C GLU A 501 -4.78 -8.62 -21.75
N ASN A 502 -3.60 -8.08 -21.39
CA ASN A 502 -2.36 -8.30 -22.14
C ASN A 502 -1.17 -8.83 -21.30
N GLY A 503 -1.37 -9.05 -20.00
CA GLY A 503 -0.33 -9.40 -19.05
C GLY A 503 0.42 -8.20 -18.47
N GLU A 504 1.17 -8.43 -17.39
CA GLU A 504 1.91 -7.38 -16.66
C GLU A 504 3.23 -7.00 -17.34
N LYS A 505 3.90 -7.95 -17.99
CA LYS A 505 5.21 -7.72 -18.61
C LYS A 505 5.06 -6.94 -19.91
N GLY A 506 5.71 -5.77 -19.96
CA GLY A 506 5.65 -4.87 -21.12
C GLY A 506 4.55 -3.82 -21.03
N LEU A 507 3.82 -3.74 -19.91
CA LEU A 507 2.82 -2.70 -19.66
C LEU A 507 3.45 -1.30 -19.73
N LEU A 508 2.94 -0.49 -20.66
CA LEU A 508 3.38 0.90 -20.87
C LEU A 508 2.43 1.87 -20.18
N ALA A 509 2.94 3.03 -19.79
CA ALA A 509 2.13 4.08 -19.16
C ALA A 509 0.97 4.55 -20.07
N SER A 510 1.15 4.51 -21.40
CA SER A 510 0.10 4.85 -22.35
C SER A 510 -1.06 3.85 -22.41
N ASP A 511 -0.84 2.61 -21.95
CA ASP A 511 -1.88 1.56 -21.98
C ASP A 511 -2.97 1.86 -20.93
N LEU A 512 -2.66 2.67 -19.91
CA LEU A 512 -3.62 3.10 -18.90
C LEU A 512 -4.66 4.09 -19.45
N PHE A 513 -4.42 4.76 -20.57
CA PHE A 513 -5.30 5.86 -21.02
C PHE A 513 -6.72 5.43 -21.39
N ALA A 514 -6.89 4.24 -21.97
CA ALA A 514 -8.22 3.72 -22.27
C ALA A 514 -8.95 3.24 -20.99
N PRO A 515 -8.34 2.38 -20.13
CA PRO A 515 -8.92 2.02 -18.85
C PRO A 515 -9.25 3.21 -17.94
N LEU A 516 -8.37 4.23 -17.86
CA LEU A 516 -8.62 5.46 -17.09
C LEU A 516 -9.92 6.13 -17.54
N ARG A 517 -10.12 6.30 -18.85
CA ARG A 517 -11.34 6.89 -19.41
C ARG A 517 -12.58 6.08 -19.04
N HIS A 518 -12.52 4.75 -19.08
CA HIS A 518 -13.64 3.90 -18.68
C HIS A 518 -13.97 4.06 -17.20
N LEU A 519 -12.94 3.99 -16.33
CA LEU A 519 -13.10 4.09 -14.88
C LEU A 519 -13.74 5.40 -14.43
N VAL A 520 -13.30 6.55 -14.97
CA VAL A 520 -13.91 7.86 -14.62
C VAL A 520 -15.35 8.03 -15.13
N ASN A 521 -15.84 7.13 -15.99
CA ASN A 521 -17.22 7.07 -16.45
C ASN A 521 -18.03 5.94 -15.77
N GLY A 522 -17.48 5.31 -14.73
CA GLY A 522 -18.16 4.26 -13.97
C GLY A 522 -18.31 2.93 -14.72
N GLN A 523 -17.46 2.66 -15.71
CA GLN A 523 -17.46 1.43 -16.51
C GLN A 523 -16.43 0.43 -16.00
#